data_AF-A0AA38FLY6-F1
#
_entry.id   AF-A0AA38FLY6-F1
#
_cell.length_a   1.000
_cell.length_b   1.000
_cell.length_c   1.000
_cell.angle_alpha   90.00
_cell.angle_beta   90.00
_cell.angle_gamma   90.00
#
_symmetry.space_group_name_H-M   'P 1'
#
loop_
_entity.id
_entity.type
_entity.pdbx_description
1 polymer ?
#
loop_
_entity_poly.entity_id
_entity_poly.type
_entity_poly.pdbx_seq_one_letter_code
_entity_poly.pdbx_strand_id
1 'polypeptide(L)'
;MLSCHLKPPVSNGVSRRDAEGVLSSPIKREHGQAFASNCMKEAKDLKHVGDNIKNKGMELKCTGLYFTAALKVLKGASLLEPYHAENARLREITQSMAVYTDTVKLCQ
;
A
#
# COMPACT_ATOMS: atom_id res chain seq x y z
N MET A 1 0.52 -58.57 -13.26
CA MET A 1 0.81 -58.74 -11.82
C MET A 1 0.02 -57.70 -11.04
N LEU A 2 -0.81 -58.19 -10.12
CA LEU A 2 -1.39 -57.55 -8.92
C LEU A 2 -2.15 -56.22 -9.05
N SER A 3 -3.48 -56.36 -9.08
CA SER A 3 -4.45 -55.45 -8.47
C SER A 3 -4.36 -55.57 -6.95
N CYS A 4 -4.41 -54.47 -6.18
CA CYS A 4 -4.82 -54.47 -4.76
C CYS A 4 -5.10 -53.05 -4.22
N HIS A 5 -6.39 -52.80 -3.98
CA HIS A 5 -6.99 -52.13 -2.82
C HIS A 5 -6.82 -50.63 -2.56
N LEU A 6 -7.92 -49.94 -2.91
CA LEU A 6 -8.48 -48.77 -2.24
C LEU A 6 -8.61 -48.98 -0.71
N LYS A 7 -8.08 -48.05 0.11
CA LYS A 7 -8.65 -47.69 1.43
C LYS A 7 -8.27 -46.23 1.80
N PRO A 8 -9.26 -45.36 2.08
CA PRO A 8 -8.99 -43.99 2.55
C PRO A 8 -8.91 -43.93 4.09
N PRO A 9 -8.10 -43.03 4.68
CA PRO A 9 -8.32 -42.59 6.04
C PRO A 9 -9.16 -41.30 6.06
N VAL A 10 -10.25 -41.42 6.80
CA VAL A 10 -11.23 -40.41 7.22
C VAL A 10 -10.59 -39.42 8.21
N SER A 11 -10.85 -38.14 7.93
CA SER A 11 -11.26 -37.06 8.84
C SER A 11 -10.40 -36.57 10.01
N ASN A 12 -10.41 -35.24 10.10
CA ASN A 12 -10.25 -34.36 11.27
C ASN A 12 -8.84 -33.99 11.73
N GLY A 13 -8.44 -32.81 11.27
CA GLY A 13 -7.53 -31.90 11.97
C GLY A 13 -7.76 -30.50 11.44
N VAL A 14 -8.66 -29.75 12.08
CA VAL A 14 -8.92 -28.33 11.85
C VAL A 14 -7.60 -27.56 11.84
N SER A 15 -7.12 -27.16 10.65
CA SER A 15 -6.09 -26.12 10.55
C SER A 15 -6.83 -24.78 10.56
N ARG A 16 -7.26 -24.37 11.76
CA ARG A 16 -7.71 -23.00 11.99
C ARG A 16 -6.45 -22.15 12.08
N ARG A 17 -6.27 -21.36 11.03
CA ARG A 17 -5.74 -19.99 10.99
C ARG A 17 -5.11 -19.53 12.31
N ASP A 18 -3.83 -19.20 12.24
CA ASP A 18 -3.34 -17.90 12.71
C ASP A 18 -2.28 -17.43 11.71
N ALA A 19 -2.76 -16.89 10.59
CA ALA A 19 -1.95 -16.08 9.68
C ALA A 19 -2.35 -14.61 9.88
N GLU A 20 -2.46 -14.22 11.14
CA GLU A 20 -2.85 -12.89 11.57
C GLU A 20 -1.57 -12.07 11.84
N GLY A 21 -1.32 -11.03 11.05
CA GLY A 21 -0.81 -9.79 11.61
C GLY A 21 0.70 -9.50 11.68
N VAL A 22 1.59 -10.11 10.88
CA VAL A 22 2.99 -9.65 10.80
C VAL A 22 3.40 -9.24 9.38
N LEU A 23 2.60 -8.41 8.73
CA LEU A 23 3.03 -7.64 7.56
C LEU A 23 3.23 -6.19 8.01
N SER A 24 4.51 -5.85 8.24
CA SER A 24 5.07 -4.61 8.78
C SER A 24 4.88 -4.41 10.30
N SER A 25 5.96 -4.64 11.04
CA SER A 25 6.09 -4.39 12.49
C SER A 25 5.52 -3.00 12.86
N PRO A 26 4.83 -2.85 14.01
CA PRO A 26 4.25 -1.58 14.46
C PRO A 26 5.25 -0.41 14.40
N ILE A 27 6.51 -0.71 14.73
CA ILE A 27 7.65 0.20 14.69
C ILE A 27 7.82 0.83 13.30
N LYS A 28 7.72 0.07 12.19
CA LYS A 28 7.88 0.63 10.83
C LYS A 28 6.77 1.62 10.46
N ARG A 29 5.55 1.42 10.99
CA ARG A 29 4.41 2.32 10.75
C ARG A 29 4.52 3.61 11.55
N GLU A 30 4.97 3.55 12.80
CA GLU A 30 5.21 4.74 13.63
C GLU A 30 6.35 5.59 13.05
N HIS A 31 7.44 4.96 12.61
CA HIS A 31 8.51 5.66 11.92
C HIS A 31 7.97 6.33 10.65
N GLY A 32 7.29 5.59 9.77
CA GLY A 32 6.68 6.15 8.55
C GLY A 32 5.76 7.35 8.83
N GLN A 33 4.96 7.29 9.90
CA GLN A 33 4.07 8.36 10.34
C GLN A 33 4.84 9.60 10.82
N ALA A 34 5.91 9.43 11.60
CA ALA A 34 6.77 10.53 12.03
C ALA A 34 7.52 11.17 10.84
N PHE A 35 7.98 10.38 9.88
CA PHE A 35 8.59 10.90 8.65
C PHE A 35 7.57 11.65 7.78
N ALA A 36 6.35 11.14 7.67
CA ALA A 36 5.26 11.80 6.96
C ALA A 36 4.88 13.13 7.61
N SER A 37 4.73 13.16 8.94
CA SER A 37 4.41 14.39 9.67
C SER A 37 5.52 15.44 9.53
N ASN A 38 6.79 15.03 9.56
CA ASN A 38 7.91 15.91 9.30
C ASN A 38 7.89 16.46 7.86
N CYS A 39 7.62 15.62 6.85
CA CYS A 39 7.46 16.09 5.47
C CYS A 39 6.33 17.13 5.33
N MET A 40 5.21 16.92 6.02
CA MET A 40 4.08 17.87 6.02
C MET A 40 4.44 19.19 6.71
N LYS A 41 5.24 19.14 7.79
CA LYS A 41 5.74 20.34 8.47
C LYS A 41 6.67 21.14 7.55
N GLU A 42 7.68 20.48 6.97
CA GLU A 42 8.63 21.13 6.04
C GLU A 42 7.91 21.72 4.82
N ALA A 43 6.87 21.06 4.30
CA ALA A 43 6.07 21.59 3.20
C ALA A 43 5.35 22.89 3.58
N LYS A 44 4.79 22.97 4.79
CA LYS A 44 4.15 24.19 5.30
C LYS A 44 5.15 25.32 5.46
N ASP A 45 6.32 25.02 6.02
CA ASP A 45 7.39 26.01 6.22
C ASP A 45 7.85 26.56 4.86
N LEU A 46 8.08 25.69 3.87
CA LEU A 46 8.42 26.11 2.50
C LEU A 46 7.33 26.96 1.84
N LYS A 47 6.05 26.61 2.04
CA LYS A 47 4.93 27.44 1.56
C LYS A 47 4.97 28.83 2.20
N HIS A 48 5.16 28.94 3.51
CA HIS A 48 5.25 30.23 4.21
C HIS A 48 6.42 31.08 3.70
N VAL A 49 7.59 30.47 3.47
CA VAL A 49 8.72 31.17 2.85
C VAL A 49 8.36 31.58 1.42
N GLY A 50 7.71 30.71 0.65
CA GLY A 50 7.20 31.01 -0.69
C GLY A 50 6.30 32.25 -0.69
N ASP A 51 5.30 32.31 0.20
CA ASP A 51 4.36 33.42 0.31
C ASP A 51 5.09 34.75 0.63
N ASN A 52 6.06 34.73 1.55
CA ASN A 52 6.87 35.90 1.86
C ASN A 52 7.72 36.36 0.66
N ILE A 53 8.31 35.42 -0.10
CA ILE A 53 9.09 35.71 -1.30
C ILE A 53 8.18 36.23 -2.44
N LYS A 54 6.96 35.72 -2.54
CA LYS A 54 5.93 36.22 -3.47
C LYS A 54 5.61 37.68 -3.23
N ASN A 55 5.40 38.05 -1.96
CA ASN A 55 5.12 39.42 -1.56
C ASN A 55 6.27 40.39 -1.87
N LYS A 56 7.48 39.86 -2.09
CA LYS A 56 8.67 40.63 -2.51
C LYS A 56 8.83 40.68 -4.04
N GLY A 57 7.85 40.19 -4.81
CA GLY A 57 7.86 40.21 -6.28
C GLY A 57 8.79 39.19 -6.94
N MET A 58 9.35 38.24 -6.19
CA MET A 58 10.28 37.23 -6.72
C MET A 58 9.53 35.95 -7.16
N GLU A 59 8.74 36.04 -8.23
CA GLU A 59 7.84 34.96 -8.67
C GLU A 59 8.56 33.63 -8.98
N LEU A 60 9.65 33.65 -9.75
CA LEU A 60 10.36 32.40 -10.11
C LEU A 60 10.86 31.64 -8.88
N LYS A 61 11.42 32.37 -7.89
CA LYS A 61 11.91 31.78 -6.64
C LYS A 61 10.76 31.24 -5.78
N CYS A 62 9.65 31.97 -5.75
CA CYS A 62 8.44 31.56 -5.07
C CYS A 62 7.86 30.26 -5.67
N THR A 63 7.75 30.18 -6.99
CA THR A 63 7.29 28.98 -7.70
C THR A 63 8.15 27.75 -7.39
N GLY A 64 9.48 27.91 -7.37
CA GLY A 64 10.39 26.83 -6.97
C GLY A 64 10.16 26.32 -5.54
N LEU A 65 9.86 27.23 -4.60
CA LEU A 65 9.52 26.87 -3.22
C LEU A 65 8.18 26.13 -3.13
N TYR A 66 7.15 26.57 -3.86
CA TYR A 66 5.87 25.87 -3.91
C TYR A 66 5.97 24.49 -4.53
N PHE A 67 6.77 24.35 -5.60
CA PHE A 67 7.02 23.04 -6.20
C PHE A 67 7.71 22.09 -5.22
N THR A 68 8.71 22.59 -4.49
CA THR A 68 9.39 21.81 -3.44
C THR A 68 8.44 21.42 -2.31
N ALA A 69 7.56 22.34 -1.89
CA ALA A 69 6.53 22.05 -0.89
C ALA A 69 5.58 20.94 -1.37
N ALA A 70 5.13 20.99 -2.63
CA ALA A 70 4.28 19.96 -3.22
C ALA A 70 4.98 18.58 -3.22
N LEU A 71 6.26 18.52 -3.61
CA LEU A 71 7.03 17.27 -3.57
C LEU A 71 7.15 16.69 -2.17
N LYS A 72 7.29 17.53 -1.13
CA LYS A 72 7.31 17.09 0.28
C LYS A 72 5.96 16.51 0.70
N VAL A 73 4.85 17.14 0.33
CA VAL A 73 3.49 16.62 0.60
C VAL A 73 3.28 15.27 -0.08
N LEU A 74 3.65 15.14 -1.36
CA LEU A 74 3.53 13.89 -2.12
C LEU A 74 4.35 12.77 -1.45
N LYS A 75 5.59 13.06 -1.05
CA LYS A 75 6.42 12.09 -0.31
C LYS A 75 5.82 11.71 1.04
N GLY A 76 5.27 12.67 1.78
CA GLY A 76 4.59 12.38 3.04
C GLY A 76 3.34 11.52 2.84
N ALA A 77 2.56 11.80 1.79
CA ALA A 77 1.37 11.04 1.44
C ALA A 77 1.72 9.59 1.07
N SER A 78 2.74 9.36 0.25
CA SER A 78 3.16 8.00 -0.14
C SER A 78 3.63 7.14 1.05
N LEU A 79 4.08 7.78 2.15
CA LEU A 79 4.44 7.06 3.38
C LEU A 79 3.21 6.67 4.23
N LEU A 80 2.09 7.39 4.06
CA LEU A 80 0.82 7.10 4.73
C LEU A 80 -0.09 6.19 3.90
N GLU A 81 0.15 6.09 2.59
CA GLU A 81 -0.60 5.20 1.72
C GLU A 81 -0.43 3.74 2.14
N PRO A 82 -1.52 3.00 2.38
CA PRO A 82 -1.44 1.60 2.75
C PRO A 82 -1.05 0.76 1.53
N TYR A 83 0.26 0.57 1.32
CA TYR A 83 0.83 -0.24 0.25
C TYR A 83 0.27 -1.68 0.17
N HIS A 84 -0.23 -2.21 1.29
CA HIS A 84 -0.77 -3.56 1.36
C HIS A 84 -2.26 -3.67 1.03
N ALA A 85 -3.05 -2.60 1.17
CA ALA A 85 -4.50 -2.65 0.96
C ALA A 85 -4.86 -2.81 -0.53
N GLU A 86 -4.22 -2.02 -1.41
CA GLU A 86 -4.42 -2.17 -2.86
C GLU A 86 -3.83 -3.48 -3.38
N ASN A 87 -2.70 -3.94 -2.84
CA ASN A 87 -2.14 -5.25 -3.23
C ASN A 87 -3.05 -6.43 -2.82
N ALA A 88 -3.70 -6.35 -1.66
CA ALA A 88 -4.69 -7.35 -1.25
C ALA A 88 -5.89 -7.37 -2.21
N ARG A 89 -6.42 -6.19 -2.56
CA ARG A 89 -7.51 -6.03 -3.53
C ARG A 89 -7.13 -6.52 -4.93
N LEU A 90 -5.92 -6.21 -5.40
CA LEU A 90 -5.42 -6.66 -6.71
C LEU A 90 -5.30 -8.20 -6.77
N ARG A 91 -4.85 -8.82 -5.67
CA ARG A 91 -4.79 -10.28 -5.54
C ARG A 91 -6.18 -10.90 -5.56
N GLU A 92 -7.16 -10.29 -4.90
CA GLU A 92 -8.56 -10.75 -4.91
C GLU A 92 -9.19 -10.66 -6.31
N ILE A 93 -8.95 -9.56 -7.02
CA ILE A 93 -9.37 -9.40 -8.43
C ILE A 93 -8.70 -10.47 -9.30
N THR A 94 -7.40 -10.70 -9.12
CA THR A 94 -6.67 -11.71 -9.90
C THR A 94 -7.21 -13.12 -9.65
N GLN A 95 -7.49 -13.46 -8.38
CA GLN A 95 -8.05 -14.76 -8.01
C GLN A 95 -9.46 -14.95 -8.56
N SER A 96 -10.34 -13.95 -8.45
CA SER A 96 -11.70 -14.02 -8.98
C SER A 96 -11.70 -14.17 -10.51
N MET A 97 -10.80 -13.47 -11.22
CA MET A 97 -10.63 -13.64 -12.67
C MET A 97 -10.20 -15.05 -13.06
N ALA A 98 -9.35 -15.72 -12.26
CA ALA A 98 -9.00 -17.12 -12.50
C ALA A 98 -10.22 -18.04 -12.39
N VAL A 99 -11.07 -17.84 -11.37
CA VAL A 99 -12.31 -18.63 -11.18
C VAL A 99 -13.29 -18.42 -12.34
N TYR A 100 -13.49 -17.18 -12.80
CA TYR A 100 -14.32 -16.92 -13.97
C TYR A 100 -13.77 -17.58 -15.23
N THR A 101 -12.46 -17.48 -15.44
CA THR A 101 -11.78 -18.12 -16.57
C THR A 101 -11.98 -19.64 -16.55
N ASP A 102 -11.85 -20.26 -15.38
CA ASP A 102 -12.07 -21.70 -15.23
C ASP A 102 -13.54 -22.08 -15.42
N THR A 103 -14.47 -21.22 -14.99
CA THR A 103 -15.91 -21.41 -15.22
C THR A 103 -16.25 -21.37 -16.71
N VAL A 104 -15.63 -20.47 -17.48
CA VAL A 104 -15.81 -20.40 -18.94
C VAL A 104 -15.31 -21.67 -19.63
N LYS A 105 -14.19 -22.24 -19.18
CA LYS A 105 -13.66 -23.51 -19.74
C LYS A 105 -14.60 -24.69 -19.51
N LEU A 106 -15.42 -24.68 -18.46
CA LEU A 106 -16.40 -25.74 -18.22
C LEU A 106 -17.58 -25.72 -19.21
N CYS A 107 -17.76 -24.61 -19.93
CA CYS A 107 -18.82 -24.44 -20.92
C CYS A 107 -18.35 -24.63 -22.37
N GLN A 108 -17.09 -25.04 -22.58
CA GLN A 108 -16.52 -25.40 -23.88
C GLN A 108 -16.51 -26.92 -24.04
#